data_AF-A0A252CUU4-F1
#
_entry.id   AF-A0A252CUU4-F1
#
_cell.length_a   1.000
_cell.length_b   1.000
_cell.length_c   1.000
_cell.angle_alpha   90.00
_cell.angle_beta   90.00
_cell.angle_gamma   90.00
#
_symmetry.space_group_name_H-M   'P 1'
#
loop_
_entity.id
_entity.type
_entity.pdbx_description
1 polymer ?
#
loop_
_entity_poly.entity_id
_entity_poly.type
_entity_poly.pdbx_seq_one_letter_code
_entity_poly.pdbx_strand_id
1 'polypeptide(L)'
;ALSALADKLPELLPEALNAARAIQDERERISALRALADKLPEVLPEALNAARAIQDEYFRASALRALADKLPEVLPEALNAASRAIQDEYSRASALNALADKLPEVLPEALNAARAIQDEYFRASALNALADRLPPQLLPEALTTAREIRSEKYRVDALSALADKLPPQLLPEVLKASREIQSKEYRALALSALASGLSKIPNAKLFSLWQDTLDELSVRTRPNLLQDINALFPVIFALGGEVATEEVARAIIDMGRWWK
;
A
#
# COMPACT_ATOMS: atom_id res chain seq x y z
N ALA A 1 -12.56 0.86 28.03
CA ALA A 1 -13.30 0.70 29.30
C ALA A 1 -14.02 1.99 29.69
N LEU A 2 -13.32 3.12 29.85
CA LEU A 2 -13.92 4.40 30.29
C LEU A 2 -15.01 4.94 29.35
N SER A 3 -14.78 4.95 28.03
CA SER A 3 -15.78 5.41 27.04
C SER A 3 -17.04 4.53 26.99
N ALA A 4 -16.89 3.21 27.05
CA ALA A 4 -18.01 2.28 27.11
C ALA A 4 -18.84 2.39 28.42
N LEU A 5 -18.22 2.85 29.50
CA LEU A 5 -18.91 3.16 30.75
C LEU A 5 -19.69 4.47 30.65
N ALA A 6 -19.08 5.49 30.03
CA ALA A 6 -19.69 6.80 29.81
C ALA A 6 -20.98 6.74 28.95
N ASP A 7 -21.06 5.79 28.01
CA ASP A 7 -22.29 5.57 27.23
C ASP A 7 -23.45 5.03 28.06
N LYS A 8 -23.18 4.31 29.16
CA LYS A 8 -24.20 3.66 29.98
C LYS A 8 -24.57 4.45 31.23
N LEU A 9 -23.67 5.29 31.72
CA LEU A 9 -23.81 6.02 32.98
C LEU A 9 -23.27 7.45 32.84
N PRO A 10 -24.08 8.40 32.31
CA PRO A 10 -23.66 9.78 32.09
C PRO A 10 -23.25 10.51 33.37
N GLU A 11 -23.82 10.13 34.53
CA GLU A 11 -23.43 10.68 35.82
C GLU A 11 -21.96 10.44 36.20
N LEU A 12 -21.29 9.44 35.60
CA LEU A 12 -19.89 9.10 35.91
C LEU A 12 -18.86 9.82 35.00
N LEU A 13 -19.33 10.72 34.14
CA LEU A 13 -18.46 11.51 33.25
C LEU A 13 -17.40 12.34 33.99
N PRO A 14 -17.70 13.02 35.11
CA PRO A 14 -16.70 13.75 35.88
C PRO A 14 -15.59 12.85 36.46
N GLU A 15 -15.96 11.68 36.99
CA GLU A 15 -15.03 10.68 37.52
C GLU A 15 -14.15 10.10 36.41
N ALA A 16 -14.74 9.81 35.26
CA ALA A 16 -14.02 9.31 34.09
C ALA A 16 -13.00 10.34 33.57
N LEU A 17 -13.36 11.63 33.56
CA LEU A 17 -12.44 12.71 33.21
C LEU A 17 -11.29 12.83 34.22
N ASN A 18 -11.58 12.77 35.52
CA ASN A 18 -10.54 12.78 36.56
C ASN A 18 -9.61 11.57 36.45
N ALA A 19 -10.15 10.39 36.15
CA ALA A 19 -9.35 9.20 35.91
C ALA A 19 -8.45 9.38 34.67
N ALA A 20 -8.97 9.93 33.57
CA ALA A 20 -8.20 10.22 32.37
C ALA A 20 -7.05 11.20 32.66
N ARG A 21 -7.32 12.26 33.44
CA ARG A 21 -6.31 13.26 33.87
C ARG A 21 -5.18 12.66 34.71
N ALA A 22 -5.50 11.67 35.53
CA ALA A 22 -4.53 11.01 36.41
C ALA A 22 -3.57 10.06 35.67
N ILE A 23 -3.85 9.73 34.40
CA ILE A 23 -3.00 8.86 33.59
C ILE A 23 -1.63 9.51 33.34
N GLN A 24 -0.57 8.77 33.68
CA GLN A 24 0.82 9.24 33.55
C GLN A 24 1.37 9.03 32.14
N ASP A 25 1.05 7.92 31.47
CA ASP A 25 1.45 7.69 30.08
C ASP A 25 0.66 8.64 29.16
N GLU A 26 1.38 9.46 28.42
CA GLU A 26 0.79 10.54 27.61
C GLU A 26 -0.10 9.99 26.48
N ARG A 27 0.24 8.80 25.94
CA ARG A 27 -0.51 8.14 24.85
C ARG A 27 -1.82 7.55 25.36
N GLU A 28 -1.78 6.95 26.55
CA GLU A 28 -2.99 6.46 27.22
C GLU A 28 -3.88 7.62 27.66
N ARG A 29 -3.29 8.72 28.15
CA ARG A 29 -4.01 9.93 28.56
C ARG A 29 -4.73 10.56 27.37
N ILE A 30 -4.06 10.80 26.24
CA ILE A 30 -4.72 11.36 25.05
C ILE A 30 -5.81 10.43 24.52
N SER A 31 -5.59 9.12 24.54
CA SER A 31 -6.58 8.15 24.10
C SER A 31 -7.84 8.21 24.96
N ALA A 32 -7.68 8.33 26.28
CA ALA A 32 -8.80 8.49 27.21
C ALA A 32 -9.52 9.83 27.01
N LEU A 33 -8.80 10.95 26.93
CA LEU A 33 -9.37 12.28 26.72
C LEU A 33 -10.11 12.37 25.37
N ARG A 34 -9.53 11.84 24.29
CA ARG A 34 -10.19 11.79 22.97
C ARG A 34 -11.49 10.99 23.02
N ALA A 35 -11.50 9.86 23.73
CA ALA A 35 -12.69 9.02 23.83
C ALA A 35 -13.81 9.68 24.66
N LEU A 36 -13.46 10.57 25.59
CA LEU A 36 -14.43 11.38 26.34
C LEU A 36 -14.96 12.57 25.54
N ALA A 37 -14.20 13.08 24.57
CA ALA A 37 -14.56 14.25 23.77
C ALA A 37 -15.84 14.09 22.93
N ASP A 38 -16.27 12.86 22.64
CA ASP A 38 -17.56 12.61 21.99
C ASP A 38 -18.77 12.96 22.90
N LYS A 39 -18.58 12.96 24.23
CA LYS A 39 -19.62 13.29 25.21
C LYS A 39 -19.38 14.61 25.93
N LEU A 40 -18.11 15.01 26.05
CA LEU A 40 -17.65 16.23 26.70
C LEU A 40 -16.75 17.03 25.75
N PRO A 41 -17.30 17.72 24.73
CA PRO A 41 -16.50 18.48 23.76
C PRO A 41 -15.56 19.52 24.41
N GLU A 42 -15.88 20.01 25.60
CA GLU A 42 -15.07 20.94 26.38
C GLU A 42 -13.70 20.37 26.80
N VAL A 43 -13.50 19.05 26.72
CA VAL A 43 -12.20 18.41 27.00
C VAL A 43 -11.24 18.44 25.79
N LEU A 44 -11.70 18.89 24.62
CA LEU A 44 -10.89 18.96 23.39
C LEU A 44 -9.63 19.83 23.53
N PRO A 45 -9.66 21.02 24.16
CA PRO A 45 -8.44 21.80 24.38
C PRO A 45 -7.42 21.08 25.27
N GLU A 46 -7.90 20.33 26.26
CA GLU A 46 -7.06 19.55 27.15
C GLU A 46 -6.46 18.34 26.42
N ALA A 47 -7.24 17.66 25.59
CA ALA A 47 -6.78 16.60 24.71
C ALA A 47 -5.70 17.13 23.74
N LEU A 48 -5.91 18.29 23.12
CA LEU A 48 -4.92 18.92 22.25
C LEU A 48 -3.60 19.21 22.98
N ASN A 49 -3.66 19.75 24.20
CA ASN A 49 -2.46 19.99 25.00
C ASN A 49 -1.76 18.68 25.38
N ALA A 50 -2.51 17.64 25.72
CA ALA A 50 -1.94 16.32 25.99
C ALA A 50 -1.27 15.72 24.74
N ALA A 51 -1.85 15.88 23.55
CA ALA A 51 -1.24 15.47 22.28
C ALA A 51 0.08 16.21 22.02
N ARG A 52 0.09 17.53 22.24
CA ARG A 52 1.30 18.39 22.08
C ARG A 52 2.43 18.04 23.04
N ALA A 53 2.10 17.56 24.24
CA ALA A 53 3.08 17.17 25.25
C ALA A 53 3.84 15.88 24.88
N ILE A 54 3.30 15.05 23.98
CA ILE A 54 3.93 13.81 23.54
C ILE A 54 5.33 14.09 22.96
N GLN A 55 6.34 13.47 23.57
CA GLN A 55 7.74 13.63 23.19
C GLN A 55 8.14 12.86 21.92
N ASP A 56 7.47 11.73 21.66
CA ASP A 56 7.71 10.94 20.46
C ASP A 56 6.92 11.50 19.27
N GLU A 57 7.63 11.86 18.22
CA GLU A 57 7.06 12.65 17.12
C GLU A 57 6.10 11.87 16.24
N TYR A 58 6.28 10.55 16.16
CA TYR A 58 5.34 9.67 15.49
C TYR A 58 4.02 9.59 16.28
N PHE A 59 4.09 9.38 17.60
CA PHE A 59 2.91 9.34 18.45
C PHE A 59 2.21 10.70 18.54
N ARG A 60 2.96 11.81 18.54
CA ARG A 60 2.40 13.16 18.48
C ARG A 60 1.63 13.39 17.17
N ALA A 61 2.22 13.08 16.01
CA ALA A 61 1.55 13.21 14.72
C ALA A 61 0.27 12.34 14.65
N SER A 62 0.33 11.12 15.17
CA SER A 62 -0.81 10.21 15.24
C SER A 62 -1.94 10.74 16.15
N ALA A 63 -1.58 11.29 17.32
CA ALA A 63 -2.53 11.89 18.24
C ALA A 63 -3.22 13.12 17.63
N LEU A 64 -2.46 14.02 17.01
CA LEU A 64 -2.98 15.19 16.31
C LEU A 64 -3.89 14.80 15.14
N ARG A 65 -3.47 13.83 14.30
CA ARG A 65 -4.33 13.26 13.25
C ARG A 65 -5.66 12.79 13.80
N ALA A 66 -5.65 12.09 14.93
CA ALA A 66 -6.89 11.54 15.49
C ALA A 66 -7.80 12.62 16.08
N LEU A 67 -7.24 13.72 16.59
CA LEU A 67 -8.04 14.87 17.04
C LEU A 67 -8.66 15.64 15.87
N ALA A 68 -8.10 15.56 14.66
CA ALA A 68 -8.61 16.26 13.49
C ALA A 68 -10.05 15.89 13.08
N ASP A 69 -10.59 14.76 13.58
CA ASP A 69 -12.01 14.42 13.41
C ASP A 69 -12.96 15.40 14.12
N LYS A 70 -12.47 16.08 15.15
CA LYS A 70 -13.22 17.05 15.96
C LYS A 70 -12.63 18.46 15.88
N LEU A 71 -11.34 18.56 15.57
CA LEU A 71 -10.58 19.82 15.47
C LEU A 71 -9.79 19.87 14.14
N PRO A 72 -10.44 20.03 12.97
CA PRO A 72 -9.76 19.99 11.67
C PRO A 72 -8.58 20.98 11.54
N GLU A 73 -8.60 22.08 12.30
CA GLU A 73 -7.55 23.09 12.36
C GLU A 73 -6.20 22.58 12.87
N VAL A 74 -6.13 21.38 13.47
CA VAL A 74 -4.87 20.76 13.92
C VAL A 74 -4.14 19.99 12.82
N LEU A 75 -4.75 19.82 11.64
CA LEU A 75 -4.14 19.10 10.51
C LEU A 75 -2.79 19.69 10.06
N PRO A 76 -2.61 21.02 9.93
CA PRO A 76 -1.31 21.60 9.60
C PRO A 76 -0.22 21.27 10.64
N GLU A 77 -0.60 21.21 11.92
CA GLU A 77 0.31 20.85 13.01
C GLU A 77 0.68 19.35 12.95
N ALA A 78 -0.32 18.49 12.69
CA ALA A 78 -0.12 17.06 12.49
C ALA A 78 0.81 16.78 11.31
N LEU A 79 0.62 17.50 10.19
CA LEU A 79 1.48 17.43 9.02
C LEU A 79 2.91 17.86 9.37
N ASN A 80 3.10 18.99 10.04
CA ASN A 80 4.44 19.46 10.41
C ASN A 80 5.17 18.46 11.32
N ALA A 81 4.45 17.84 12.26
CA ALA A 81 5.00 16.76 13.09
C ALA A 81 5.41 15.55 12.22
N ALA A 82 4.54 15.11 11.31
CA ALA A 82 4.79 13.98 10.44
C ALA A 82 5.97 14.22 9.47
N SER A 83 6.05 15.39 8.83
CA SER A 83 7.02 15.67 7.77
C SER A 83 8.40 16.07 8.28
N ARG A 84 8.46 16.90 9.33
CA ARG A 84 9.72 17.55 9.73
C ARG A 84 10.30 17.06 11.04
N ALA A 85 9.46 16.68 12.00
CA ALA A 85 9.93 16.28 13.32
C ALA A 85 10.43 14.82 13.34
N ILE A 86 9.76 13.93 12.59
CA ILE A 86 10.13 12.51 12.53
C ILE A 86 11.42 12.31 11.71
N GLN A 87 12.48 11.88 12.39
CA GLN A 87 13.78 11.61 11.77
C GLN A 87 13.82 10.25 11.06
N ASP A 88 13.22 9.21 11.65
CA ASP A 88 13.15 7.88 11.07
C ASP A 88 12.30 7.87 9.78
N GLU A 89 12.89 7.44 8.68
CA GLU A 89 12.31 7.54 7.34
C GLU A 89 11.03 6.70 7.21
N TYR A 90 11.03 5.50 7.80
CA TYR A 90 9.87 4.61 7.78
C TYR A 90 8.72 5.19 8.62
N SER A 91 9.01 5.66 9.84
CA SER A 91 8.03 6.31 10.70
C SER A 91 7.45 7.57 10.06
N ARG A 92 8.28 8.35 9.36
CA ARG A 92 7.84 9.52 8.60
C ARG A 92 6.89 9.13 7.47
N ALA A 93 7.26 8.15 6.64
CA ALA A 93 6.40 7.66 5.56
C ALA A 93 5.07 7.09 6.10
N SER A 94 5.12 6.34 7.21
CA SER A 94 3.95 5.79 7.89
C SER A 94 3.01 6.89 8.40
N ALA A 95 3.55 7.91 9.08
CA ALA A 95 2.77 9.03 9.60
C ALA A 95 2.11 9.86 8.48
N LEU A 96 2.86 10.16 7.41
CA LEU A 96 2.33 10.87 6.24
C LEU A 96 1.26 10.05 5.52
N ASN A 97 1.46 8.74 5.35
CA ASN A 97 0.45 7.85 4.79
C ASN A 97 -0.83 7.87 5.64
N ALA A 98 -0.71 7.77 6.97
CA ALA A 98 -1.88 7.83 7.85
C ALA A 98 -2.65 9.15 7.69
N LEU A 99 -1.95 10.29 7.55
CA LEU A 99 -2.57 11.60 7.34
C LEU A 99 -3.34 11.71 6.02
N ALA A 100 -2.97 10.95 4.99
CA ALA A 100 -3.58 11.04 3.67
C ALA A 100 -5.09 10.78 3.63
N ASP A 101 -5.66 10.06 4.61
CA ASP A 101 -7.12 9.88 4.72
C ASP A 101 -7.87 11.19 5.00
N LYS A 102 -7.20 12.15 5.66
CA LYS A 102 -7.77 13.45 6.02
C LYS A 102 -7.20 14.59 5.17
N LEU A 103 -6.02 14.38 4.60
CA LEU A 103 -5.26 15.39 3.86
C LEU A 103 -4.62 14.76 2.61
N PRO A 104 -5.40 14.42 1.56
CA PRO A 104 -4.90 13.71 0.38
C PRO A 104 -3.74 14.42 -0.34
N GLU A 105 -3.61 15.74 -0.20
CA GLU A 105 -2.51 16.53 -0.75
C GLU A 105 -1.12 16.16 -0.18
N VAL A 106 -1.04 15.38 0.92
CA VAL A 106 0.23 14.89 1.48
C VAL A 106 0.79 13.67 0.74
N LEU A 107 0.02 13.05 -0.15
CA LEU A 107 0.44 11.84 -0.87
C LEU A 107 1.76 11.99 -1.66
N PRO A 108 2.05 13.12 -2.35
CA PRO A 108 3.36 13.33 -2.96
C PRO A 108 4.49 13.33 -1.94
N GLU A 109 4.28 13.94 -0.77
CA GLU A 109 5.28 13.96 0.30
C GLU A 109 5.46 12.59 0.95
N ALA A 110 4.36 11.84 1.14
CA ALA A 110 4.38 10.47 1.63
C ALA A 110 5.14 9.54 0.67
N LEU A 111 4.94 9.69 -0.64
CA LEU A 111 5.67 8.93 -1.66
C LEU A 111 7.16 9.29 -1.68
N ASN A 112 7.50 10.58 -1.57
CA ASN A 112 8.89 11.02 -1.44
C ASN A 112 9.55 10.44 -0.18
N ALA A 113 8.85 10.43 0.95
CA ALA A 113 9.33 9.82 2.18
C ALA A 113 9.54 8.31 1.99
N ALA A 114 8.60 7.60 1.37
CA ALA A 114 8.75 6.17 1.05
C ALA A 114 9.99 5.92 0.18
N ARG A 115 10.21 6.72 -0.86
CA ARG A 115 11.38 6.62 -1.75
C ARG A 115 12.70 6.83 -1.01
N ALA A 116 12.72 7.73 -0.02
CA ALA A 116 13.93 8.04 0.75
C ALA A 116 14.38 6.89 1.67
N ILE A 117 13.47 5.97 2.04
CA ILE A 117 13.76 4.86 2.95
C ILE A 117 14.92 4.01 2.42
N GLN A 118 16.02 3.89 3.15
CA GLN A 118 17.19 3.12 2.71
C GLN A 118 16.97 1.60 2.74
N ASP A 119 16.27 1.10 3.76
CA ASP A 119 15.96 -0.32 3.88
C ASP A 119 14.89 -0.73 2.86
N GLU A 120 15.22 -1.67 1.98
CA GLU A 120 14.36 -2.07 0.87
C GLU A 120 13.05 -2.76 1.32
N TYR A 121 13.07 -3.46 2.45
CA TYR A 121 11.86 -4.05 3.03
C TYR A 121 10.91 -2.95 3.49
N PHE A 122 11.42 -1.97 4.24
CA PHE A 122 10.61 -0.84 4.70
C PHE A 122 10.15 0.04 3.54
N ARG A 123 10.96 0.21 2.48
CA ARG A 123 10.56 0.93 1.26
C ARG A 123 9.39 0.23 0.56
N ALA A 124 9.46 -1.08 0.37
CA ALA A 124 8.36 -1.86 -0.22
C ALA A 124 7.10 -1.82 0.65
N SER A 125 7.26 -1.94 1.97
CA SER A 125 6.16 -1.84 2.94
C SER A 125 5.45 -0.48 2.84
N ALA A 126 6.21 0.62 2.78
CA ALA A 126 5.65 1.97 2.64
C ALA A 126 4.91 2.16 1.30
N LEU A 127 5.45 1.65 0.19
CA LEU A 127 4.77 1.68 -1.11
C LEU A 127 3.46 0.87 -1.09
N ASN A 128 3.47 -0.32 -0.48
CA ASN A 128 2.27 -1.14 -0.33
C ASN A 128 1.17 -0.38 0.44
N ALA A 129 1.54 0.23 1.56
CA ALA A 129 0.61 1.01 2.37
C ALA A 129 0.05 2.26 1.66
N LEU A 130 0.75 2.78 0.64
CA LEU A 130 0.31 3.91 -0.18
C LEU A 130 -0.55 3.49 -1.38
N ALA A 131 -0.41 2.26 -1.88
CA ALA A 131 -0.91 1.84 -3.18
C ALA A 131 -2.40 2.14 -3.41
N ASP A 132 -3.25 1.85 -2.43
CA ASP A 132 -4.70 2.07 -2.51
C ASP A 132 -5.11 3.56 -2.52
N ARG A 133 -4.21 4.45 -2.11
CA ARG A 133 -4.47 5.89 -1.95
C ARG A 133 -3.85 6.73 -3.06
N LEU A 134 -2.90 6.19 -3.82
CA LEU A 134 -2.20 6.94 -4.83
C LEU A 134 -3.13 7.32 -6.00
N PRO A 135 -3.28 8.62 -6.31
CA PRO A 135 -4.02 9.04 -7.47
C PRO A 135 -3.22 8.74 -8.76
N PRO A 136 -3.87 8.62 -9.93
CA PRO A 136 -3.23 8.18 -11.16
C PRO A 136 -1.97 8.95 -11.56
N GLN A 137 -1.88 10.25 -11.24
CA GLN A 137 -0.71 11.08 -11.52
C GLN A 137 0.55 10.71 -10.72
N LEU A 138 0.44 10.02 -9.59
CA LEU A 138 1.58 9.60 -8.76
C LEU A 138 2.02 8.15 -9.02
N LEU A 139 1.21 7.35 -9.72
CA LEU A 139 1.54 5.95 -10.03
C LEU A 139 2.83 5.78 -10.85
N PRO A 140 3.20 6.63 -11.82
CA PRO A 140 4.48 6.52 -12.52
C PRO A 140 5.69 6.65 -11.57
N GLU A 141 5.61 7.54 -10.59
CA GLU A 141 6.68 7.75 -9.62
C GLU A 141 6.75 6.60 -8.59
N ALA A 142 5.61 6.09 -8.15
CA ALA A 142 5.55 4.92 -7.29
C ALA A 142 6.09 3.66 -7.98
N LEU A 143 5.77 3.50 -9.27
CA LEU A 143 6.34 2.43 -10.10
C LEU A 143 7.85 2.57 -10.25
N THR A 144 8.35 3.78 -10.49
CA THR A 144 9.81 4.04 -10.55
C THR A 144 10.47 3.64 -9.24
N THR A 145 9.89 4.04 -8.11
CA THR A 145 10.40 3.70 -6.77
C THR A 145 10.39 2.18 -6.54
N ALA A 146 9.32 1.48 -6.92
CA ALA A 146 9.24 0.02 -6.82
C ALA A 146 10.34 -0.66 -7.67
N ARG A 147 10.60 -0.15 -8.88
CA ARG A 147 11.64 -0.68 -9.78
C ARG A 147 13.07 -0.45 -9.29
N GLU A 148 13.30 0.61 -8.52
CA GLU A 148 14.60 0.92 -7.90
C GLU A 148 14.98 -0.05 -6.76
N ILE A 149 14.03 -0.86 -6.27
CA ILE A 149 14.30 -1.90 -5.25
C ILE A 149 15.12 -3.04 -5.86
N ARG A 150 16.27 -3.37 -5.25
CA ARG A 150 17.20 -4.38 -5.78
C ARG A 150 16.79 -5.80 -5.40
N SER A 151 16.33 -6.00 -4.16
CA SER A 151 15.77 -7.27 -3.71
C SER A 151 14.55 -7.63 -4.56
N GLU A 152 14.66 -8.70 -5.35
CA GLU A 152 13.57 -9.12 -6.23
C GLU A 152 12.29 -9.43 -5.45
N LYS A 153 12.42 -9.99 -4.24
CA LYS A 153 11.30 -10.23 -3.33
C LYS A 153 10.52 -8.95 -3.05
N TYR A 154 11.21 -7.93 -2.53
CA TYR A 154 10.58 -6.68 -2.11
C TYR A 154 10.12 -5.83 -3.30
N ARG A 155 10.83 -5.92 -4.43
CA ARG A 155 10.39 -5.32 -5.70
C ARG A 155 9.06 -5.93 -6.13
N VAL A 156 8.92 -7.25 -6.10
CA VAL A 156 7.67 -7.92 -6.45
C VAL A 156 6.55 -7.59 -5.48
N ASP A 157 6.82 -7.53 -4.18
CA ASP A 157 5.83 -7.11 -3.19
C ASP A 157 5.28 -5.70 -3.52
N ALA A 158 6.16 -4.75 -3.83
CA ALA A 158 5.77 -3.39 -4.21
C ALA A 158 5.04 -3.31 -5.57
N LEU A 159 5.54 -4.02 -6.59
CA LEU A 159 4.89 -4.06 -7.91
C LEU A 159 3.50 -4.70 -7.84
N SER A 160 3.34 -5.75 -7.03
CA SER A 160 2.06 -6.44 -6.86
C SER A 160 1.03 -5.56 -6.17
N ALA A 161 1.44 -4.77 -5.18
CA ALA A 161 0.54 -3.81 -4.51
C ALA A 161 0.02 -2.74 -5.48
N LEU A 162 0.85 -2.31 -6.44
CA LEU A 162 0.47 -1.32 -7.45
C LEU A 162 -0.38 -1.91 -8.58
N ALA A 163 -0.27 -3.21 -8.87
CA ALA A 163 -0.75 -3.85 -10.09
C ALA A 163 -2.21 -3.53 -10.46
N ASP A 164 -3.14 -3.66 -9.51
CA ASP A 164 -4.57 -3.42 -9.74
C ASP A 164 -4.94 -1.94 -9.86
N LYS A 165 -4.01 -1.02 -9.55
CA LYS A 165 -4.19 0.43 -9.63
C LYS A 165 -3.61 1.04 -10.89
N LEU A 166 -2.75 0.28 -11.58
CA LEU A 166 -2.04 0.79 -12.75
C LEU A 166 -3.02 1.07 -13.89
N PRO A 167 -2.99 2.29 -14.47
CA PRO A 167 -3.77 2.56 -15.65
C PRO A 167 -3.15 1.84 -16.86
N PRO A 168 -3.94 1.52 -17.90
CA PRO A 168 -3.50 0.69 -19.03
C PRO A 168 -2.21 1.14 -19.72
N GLN A 169 -1.90 2.44 -19.70
CA GLN A 169 -0.66 2.98 -20.28
C GLN A 169 0.62 2.55 -19.54
N LEU A 170 0.56 2.18 -18.25
CA LEU A 170 1.73 1.76 -17.47
C LEU A 170 1.94 0.23 -17.51
N LEU A 171 0.90 -0.55 -17.83
CA LEU A 171 0.99 -2.01 -17.84
C LEU A 171 2.13 -2.58 -18.71
N PRO A 172 2.43 -2.07 -19.93
CA PRO A 172 3.55 -2.57 -20.72
C PRO A 172 4.90 -2.40 -20.03
N GLU A 173 5.10 -1.29 -19.33
CA GLU A 173 6.34 -1.01 -18.59
C GLU A 173 6.51 -1.98 -17.42
N VAL A 174 5.44 -2.23 -16.66
CA VAL A 174 5.49 -3.14 -15.51
C VAL A 174 5.59 -4.59 -15.93
N LEU A 175 4.97 -4.96 -17.05
CA LEU A 175 5.12 -6.28 -17.66
C LEU A 175 6.58 -6.51 -18.06
N LYS A 176 7.23 -5.53 -18.70
CA LYS A 176 8.66 -5.59 -18.99
C LYS A 176 9.50 -5.80 -17.73
N ALA A 177 9.30 -4.96 -16.70
CA ALA A 177 10.03 -5.07 -15.44
C ALA A 177 9.81 -6.44 -14.75
N SER A 178 8.59 -6.99 -14.85
CA SER A 178 8.26 -8.31 -14.30
C SER A 178 9.01 -9.43 -15.03
N ARG A 179 9.09 -9.36 -16.37
CA ARG A 179 9.84 -10.33 -17.19
C ARG A 179 11.34 -10.34 -16.91
N GLU A 180 11.90 -9.22 -16.48
CA GLU A 180 13.33 -9.06 -16.13
C GLU A 180 13.71 -9.70 -14.77
N ILE A 181 12.73 -10.14 -13.97
CA ILE A 181 12.97 -10.84 -12.70
C ILE A 181 13.63 -12.20 -12.95
N GLN A 182 14.74 -12.46 -12.26
CA GLN A 182 15.57 -13.64 -12.40
C GLN A 182 14.96 -14.84 -11.69
N SER A 183 14.56 -14.68 -10.43
CA SER A 183 13.84 -15.71 -9.68
C SER A 183 12.54 -16.07 -10.38
N LYS A 184 12.40 -17.34 -10.77
CA LYS A 184 11.18 -17.85 -11.41
C LYS A 184 9.94 -17.70 -10.53
N GLU A 185 10.10 -17.85 -9.22
CA GLU A 185 9.01 -17.73 -8.27
C GLU A 185 8.51 -16.29 -8.21
N TYR A 186 9.43 -15.34 -8.02
CA TYR A 186 9.09 -13.92 -7.96
C TYR A 186 8.58 -13.39 -9.31
N ARG A 187 9.15 -13.85 -10.43
CA ARG A 187 8.64 -13.49 -11.76
C ARG A 187 7.20 -13.93 -11.96
N ALA A 188 6.89 -15.19 -11.65
CA ALA A 188 5.54 -15.72 -11.78
C ALA A 188 4.55 -14.96 -10.87
N LEU A 189 4.95 -14.60 -9.65
CA LEU A 189 4.14 -13.78 -8.75
C LEU A 189 3.85 -12.40 -9.35
N ALA A 190 4.86 -11.71 -9.87
CA ALA A 190 4.69 -10.40 -10.51
C ALA A 190 3.79 -10.47 -11.75
N LEU A 191 4.00 -11.47 -12.61
CA LEU A 191 3.16 -11.71 -13.80
C LEU A 191 1.71 -12.00 -13.41
N SER A 192 1.50 -12.81 -12.37
CA SER A 192 0.17 -13.13 -11.86
C SER A 192 -0.55 -11.89 -11.31
N ALA A 193 0.17 -11.00 -10.61
CA ALA A 193 -0.41 -9.75 -10.10
C ALA A 193 -0.87 -8.83 -11.24
N LEU A 194 -0.14 -8.78 -12.36
CA LEU A 194 -0.51 -7.97 -13.53
C LEU A 194 -1.61 -8.58 -14.39
N ALA A 195 -1.83 -9.90 -14.32
CA ALA A 195 -2.68 -10.62 -15.26
C ALA A 195 -4.13 -10.07 -15.33
N SER A 196 -4.69 -9.69 -14.18
CA SER A 196 -6.02 -9.05 -14.06
C SER A 196 -6.09 -7.67 -14.72
N GLY A 197 -5.03 -6.86 -14.57
CA GLY A 197 -4.95 -5.56 -15.24
C GLY A 197 -4.79 -5.71 -16.75
N LEU A 198 -3.94 -6.65 -17.17
CA LEU A 198 -3.71 -6.96 -18.59
C LEU A 198 -4.97 -7.49 -19.27
N SER A 199 -5.77 -8.34 -18.61
CA SER A 199 -7.01 -8.88 -19.19
C SER A 199 -8.08 -7.83 -19.48
N LYS A 200 -7.94 -6.60 -18.95
CA LYS A 200 -8.90 -5.50 -19.13
C LYS A 200 -8.54 -4.56 -20.28
N ILE A 201 -7.37 -4.69 -20.89
CA ILE A 201 -6.98 -3.81 -22.01
C ILE A 201 -7.58 -4.32 -23.34
N PRO A 202 -7.70 -3.47 -24.37
CA PRO A 202 -8.26 -3.88 -25.66
C PRO A 202 -7.49 -5.06 -26.29
N ASN A 203 -8.22 -6.07 -26.78
CA ASN A 203 -7.64 -7.33 -27.31
C ASN A 203 -6.55 -7.11 -28.35
N ALA A 204 -6.69 -6.13 -29.25
CA ALA A 204 -5.65 -5.83 -30.25
C ALA A 204 -4.30 -5.48 -29.61
N LYS A 205 -4.32 -4.73 -28.51
CA LYS A 205 -3.12 -4.34 -27.76
C LYS A 205 -2.63 -5.48 -26.87
N LEU A 206 -3.57 -6.20 -26.23
CA LEU A 206 -3.26 -7.37 -25.41
C LEU A 206 -2.58 -8.47 -26.21
N PHE A 207 -3.03 -8.72 -27.44
CA PHE A 207 -2.45 -9.74 -28.31
C PHE A 207 -1.00 -9.42 -28.68
N SER A 208 -0.70 -8.17 -29.04
CA SER A 208 0.69 -7.74 -29.30
C SER A 208 1.58 -7.92 -28.06
N LEU A 209 1.11 -7.47 -26.89
CA LEU A 209 1.87 -7.64 -25.63
C LEU A 209 2.06 -9.11 -25.26
N TRP A 210 1.07 -9.94 -25.54
CA TRP A 210 1.13 -11.38 -25.33
C TRP A 210 2.18 -12.03 -26.22
N GLN A 211 2.22 -11.69 -27.52
CA GLN A 211 3.23 -12.20 -28.46
C GLN A 211 4.65 -11.85 -28.00
N ASP A 212 4.91 -10.58 -27.72
CA ASP A 212 6.22 -10.12 -27.24
C ASP A 212 6.60 -10.80 -25.91
N THR A 213 5.63 -11.01 -25.03
CA THR A 213 5.84 -11.69 -23.75
C THR A 213 6.16 -13.17 -23.93
N LEU A 214 5.44 -13.86 -24.81
CA LEU A 214 5.69 -15.27 -25.08
C LEU A 214 7.08 -15.45 -25.70
N ASP A 215 7.47 -14.58 -26.64
CA ASP A 215 8.80 -14.62 -27.28
C ASP A 215 9.91 -14.46 -26.23
N GLU A 216 9.80 -13.47 -25.34
CA GLU A 216 10.80 -13.25 -24.27
C GLU A 216 10.85 -14.40 -23.25
N LEU A 217 9.70 -14.96 -22.88
CA LEU A 217 9.63 -16.06 -21.92
C LEU A 217 10.09 -17.39 -22.54
N SER A 218 9.93 -17.58 -23.85
CA SER A 218 10.24 -18.83 -24.56
C SER A 218 11.72 -19.21 -24.53
N VAL A 219 12.61 -18.22 -24.37
CA VAL A 219 14.06 -18.40 -24.27
C VAL A 219 14.47 -19.01 -22.92
N ARG A 220 13.57 -19.01 -21.92
CA ARG A 220 13.85 -19.56 -20.59
C ARG A 220 13.71 -21.09 -20.59
N THR A 221 14.17 -21.72 -19.51
CA THR A 221 14.01 -23.18 -19.35
C THR A 221 12.54 -23.56 -19.37
N ARG A 222 12.24 -24.77 -19.85
CA ARG A 222 10.87 -25.28 -19.93
C ARG A 222 10.08 -25.16 -18.62
N PRO A 223 10.62 -25.54 -17.43
CA PRO A 223 9.89 -25.37 -16.18
C PRO A 223 9.56 -23.90 -15.87
N ASN A 224 10.45 -22.97 -16.22
CA ASN A 224 10.23 -21.54 -16.01
C ASN A 224 9.13 -21.02 -16.95
N LEU A 225 9.21 -21.35 -18.25
CA LEU A 225 8.19 -20.97 -19.23
C LEU A 225 6.81 -21.47 -18.82
N LEU A 226 6.69 -22.74 -18.40
CA LEU A 226 5.41 -23.30 -17.97
C LEU A 226 4.84 -22.59 -16.73
N GLN A 227 5.70 -22.22 -15.79
CA GLN A 227 5.28 -21.47 -14.60
C GLN A 227 4.80 -20.06 -14.97
N ASP A 228 5.50 -19.37 -15.87
CA ASP A 228 5.14 -18.03 -16.33
C ASP A 228 3.85 -18.04 -17.17
N ILE A 229 3.66 -19.05 -18.04
CA ILE A 229 2.41 -19.27 -18.80
C ILE A 229 1.23 -19.48 -17.83
N ASN A 230 1.44 -20.28 -16.78
CA ASN A 230 0.40 -20.53 -15.77
C ASN A 230 0.01 -19.24 -15.03
N ALA A 231 0.99 -18.40 -14.68
CA ALA A 231 0.73 -17.10 -14.05
C ALA A 231 -0.07 -16.14 -14.95
N LEU A 232 0.08 -16.26 -16.27
CA LEU A 232 -0.62 -15.45 -17.26
C LEU A 232 -1.94 -16.07 -17.75
N PHE A 233 -2.48 -17.09 -17.07
CA PHE A 233 -3.76 -17.70 -17.43
C PHE A 233 -4.90 -16.68 -17.68
N PRO A 234 -5.11 -15.63 -16.85
CA PRO A 234 -6.14 -14.62 -17.11
C PRO A 234 -5.98 -13.90 -18.46
N VAL A 235 -4.74 -13.74 -18.94
CA VAL A 235 -4.45 -13.13 -20.25
C VAL A 235 -4.85 -14.07 -21.38
N ILE A 236 -4.52 -15.36 -21.28
CA ILE A 236 -4.90 -16.39 -22.26
C ILE A 236 -6.42 -16.47 -22.36
N PHE A 237 -7.09 -16.51 -21.21
CA PHE A 237 -8.54 -16.52 -21.15
C PHE A 237 -9.17 -15.26 -21.76
N ALA A 238 -8.61 -14.08 -21.51
CA ALA A 238 -9.10 -12.83 -22.11
C ALA A 238 -8.95 -12.79 -23.65
N LEU A 239 -7.90 -13.42 -24.19
CA LEU A 239 -7.63 -13.44 -25.62
C LEU A 239 -8.53 -14.39 -26.42
N GLY A 240 -8.91 -15.54 -25.84
CA GLY A 240 -9.63 -16.55 -26.61
C GLY A 240 -10.56 -17.47 -25.80
N GLY A 241 -10.90 -17.09 -24.57
CA GLY A 241 -11.83 -17.82 -23.71
C GLY A 241 -11.41 -19.25 -23.40
N GLU A 242 -12.39 -20.10 -23.13
CA GLU A 242 -12.18 -21.51 -22.78
C GLU A 242 -11.42 -22.27 -23.87
N VAL A 243 -11.76 -22.04 -25.14
CA VAL A 243 -11.14 -22.71 -26.29
C VAL A 243 -9.63 -22.48 -26.31
N ALA A 244 -9.18 -21.23 -26.20
CA ALA A 244 -7.75 -20.92 -26.21
C ALA A 244 -7.03 -21.53 -24.99
N THR A 245 -7.65 -21.52 -23.81
CA THR A 245 -7.04 -22.13 -22.62
C THR A 245 -6.91 -23.65 -22.74
N GLU A 246 -7.89 -24.32 -23.33
CA GLU A 246 -7.83 -25.76 -23.60
C GLU A 246 -6.76 -26.10 -24.64
N GLU A 247 -6.68 -25.32 -25.72
CA GLU A 247 -5.68 -25.53 -26.77
C GLU A 247 -4.26 -25.36 -26.23
N VAL A 248 -4.00 -24.34 -25.41
CA VAL A 248 -2.71 -24.16 -24.75
C VAL A 248 -2.39 -25.32 -23.81
N ALA A 249 -3.35 -25.78 -23.01
CA ALA A 249 -3.16 -26.92 -22.13
C ALA A 249 -2.84 -28.21 -22.90
N ARG A 250 -3.56 -28.48 -24.00
CA ARG A 250 -3.30 -29.62 -24.90
C ARG A 250 -1.90 -29.53 -25.51
N ALA A 251 -1.52 -28.37 -26.03
CA ALA A 251 -0.18 -28.15 -26.61
C ALA A 251 0.94 -28.41 -25.59
N ILE A 252 0.77 -27.96 -24.33
CA ILE A 252 1.72 -28.23 -23.24
C ILE A 252 1.83 -29.74 -22.95
N ILE A 253 0.69 -30.43 -22.86
CA ILE A 253 0.63 -31.88 -22.59
C ILE A 253 1.29 -32.67 -23.72
N ASP A 254 0.97 -32.35 -24.98
CA ASP A 254 1.52 -33.04 -26.14
C ASP A 254 3.03 -32.81 -26.21
N MET A 255 3.53 -31.59 -26.03
CA MET A 255 4.97 -31.34 -25.91
C MET A 255 5.62 -32.10 -24.72
N GLY A 256 4.87 -32.41 -23.67
CA GLY A 256 5.31 -33.27 -22.56
C GLY A 256 5.51 -34.72 -22.96
N ARG A 257 4.67 -35.23 -23.86
CA ARG A 257 4.71 -36.61 -24.33
C ARG A 257 5.87 -36.90 -25.28
N TRP A 258 6.31 -35.90 -26.04
CA TRP A 258 7.35 -36.05 -27.07
C TRP A 258 8.79 -36.09 -26.50
N TRP A 259 8.97 -35.82 -25.20
CA TRP A 259 10.28 -35.64 -24.57
C TRP A 259 10.50 -36.58 -23.38
N LYS A 260 10.05 -37.84 -23.48
CA LYS A 260 10.37 -38.90 -22.51
C LYS A 260 11.80 -39.38 -22.63
#